data_AF-A0A483AEK1-F1
#
_entry.id   AF-A0A483AEK1-F1
#
_cell.length_a   1.000
_cell.length_b   1.000
_cell.length_c   1.000
_cell.angle_alpha   90.00
_cell.angle_beta   90.00
_cell.angle_gamma   90.00
#
_symmetry.space_group_name_H-M   'P 1'
#
loop_
_entity.id
_entity.type
_entity.pdbx_description
1 polymer ?
#
loop_
_entity_poly.entity_id
_entity_poly.type
_entity_poly.pdbx_seq_one_letter_code
_entity_poly.pdbx_strand_id
1 'polypeptide(L)'
;MFEDDEKLIEFVPKYPHTLPQDWKDFGNPTVYEITATLDTLKKMYVDQVKDLNQGRIDTELGEENLRNIATNYQSIKAILFQPR
;
A
#
# COMPACT_ATOMS: atom_id res chain seq x y z
N MET A 1 -31.13 16.93 -2.96
CA MET A 1 -30.14 17.17 -1.91
C MET A 1 -29.97 15.85 -1.19
N PHE A 2 -28.84 15.18 -1.38
CA PHE A 2 -28.49 14.02 -0.57
C PHE A 2 -27.39 14.50 0.37
N GLU A 3 -27.81 14.85 1.59
CA GLU A 3 -26.98 15.08 2.77
C GLU A 3 -26.32 13.72 3.10
N ASP A 4 -25.02 13.58 2.88
CA ASP A 4 -23.90 13.91 3.77
C ASP A 4 -23.52 12.73 4.69
N ASP A 5 -22.23 12.43 4.65
CA ASP A 5 -21.46 11.57 5.56
C ASP A 5 -21.65 10.04 5.44
N GLU A 6 -21.34 9.49 4.26
CA GLU A 6 -20.70 8.17 4.19
C GLU A 6 -19.40 8.26 5.02
N LYS A 7 -19.44 7.71 6.24
CA LYS A 7 -18.35 7.75 7.21
C LYS A 7 -17.01 7.44 6.55
N LEU A 8 -16.25 8.51 6.34
CA LEU A 8 -14.90 8.51 5.81
C LEU A 8 -14.06 7.50 6.60
N ILE A 9 -13.51 6.53 5.89
CA ILE A 9 -12.54 5.62 6.48
C ILE A 9 -11.22 6.37 6.49
N GLU A 10 -10.82 6.88 7.65
CA GLU A 10 -9.49 7.45 7.84
C GLU A 10 -8.42 6.37 7.58
N PHE A 11 -7.91 6.33 6.35
CA PHE A 11 -6.78 5.49 6.01
C PHE A 11 -5.48 6.27 6.22
N VAL A 12 -4.86 6.04 7.38
CA VAL A 12 -3.50 6.51 7.66
C VAL A 12 -2.54 5.32 7.46
N PRO A 13 -1.78 5.25 6.36
CA PRO A 13 -0.82 4.18 6.15
C PRO A 13 0.27 4.25 7.23
N LYS A 14 0.59 3.11 7.85
CA LYS A 14 1.63 3.03 8.90
C LYS A 14 3.04 3.35 8.38
N TYR A 15 3.28 3.18 7.08
CA TYR A 15 4.58 3.42 6.44
C TYR A 15 4.42 4.23 5.15
N PRO A 16 4.07 5.52 5.24
CA PRO A 16 3.72 6.34 4.07
C PRO A 16 4.86 6.45 3.04
N HIS A 17 6.12 6.42 3.49
CA HIS A 17 7.32 6.50 2.62
C HIS A 17 7.51 5.29 1.71
N THR A 18 6.73 4.22 1.92
CA THR A 18 6.78 2.99 1.09
C THR A 18 5.64 2.91 0.09
N LEU A 19 4.79 3.95 0.02
CA LEU A 19 3.72 4.07 -0.96
C LEU A 19 4.10 5.04 -2.08
N PRO A 20 3.68 4.77 -3.34
CA PRO A 20 3.71 5.77 -4.39
C PRO A 20 2.84 6.96 -3.96
N GLN A 21 3.47 8.13 -3.85
CA GLN A 21 2.95 9.31 -3.18
C GLN A 21 2.00 10.15 -4.07
N ASP A 22 1.18 9.49 -4.89
CA ASP A 22 0.40 10.11 -5.97
C ASP A 22 -1.11 10.21 -5.69
N TRP A 23 -1.56 9.91 -4.47
CA TRP A 23 -2.99 9.98 -4.15
C TRP A 23 -3.41 11.44 -4.00
N LYS A 24 -4.46 11.84 -4.74
CA LYS A 24 -4.99 13.21 -4.67
C LYS A 24 -5.68 13.49 -3.33
N ASP A 25 -6.31 12.48 -2.75
CA ASP A 25 -6.94 12.53 -1.44
C ASP A 25 -6.70 11.20 -0.71
N PHE A 26 -5.99 11.26 0.42
CA PHE A 26 -5.69 10.08 1.23
C PHE A 26 -6.92 9.48 1.91
N GLY A 27 -7.96 10.29 2.18
CA GLY A 27 -9.20 9.84 2.79
C GLY A 27 -10.21 9.27 1.78
N ASN A 28 -10.02 9.52 0.48
CA ASN A 28 -10.93 9.05 -0.57
C ASN A 28 -10.17 8.65 -1.86
N PRO A 29 -9.34 7.60 -1.79
CA PRO A 29 -8.63 7.13 -2.97
C PRO A 29 -9.60 6.53 -4.00
N THR A 30 -9.38 6.86 -5.26
CA THR A 30 -10.10 6.26 -6.38
C THR A 30 -9.72 4.78 -6.54
N VAL A 31 -10.61 3.99 -7.17
CA VAL A 31 -10.31 2.58 -7.52
C VAL A 31 -9.02 2.49 -8.37
N TYR A 32 -8.79 3.46 -9.26
CA TYR A 32 -7.57 3.54 -10.04
C TYR A 32 -6.32 3.73 -9.16
N GLU A 33 -6.34 4.70 -8.24
CA GLU A 33 -5.23 4.94 -7.31
C GLU A 33 -4.94 3.70 -6.45
N ILE A 34 -5.98 3.03 -5.95
CA ILE A 34 -5.85 1.78 -5.18
C ILE A 34 -5.17 0.70 -6.03
N THR A 35 -5.69 0.44 -7.24
CA THR A 35 -5.15 -0.61 -8.13
C THR A 35 -3.71 -0.33 -8.56
N ALA A 36 -3.40 0.91 -8.95
CA ALA A 36 -2.04 1.33 -9.31
C ALA A 36 -1.06 1.16 -8.14
N THR A 37 -1.52 1.44 -6.92
CA THR A 37 -0.71 1.28 -5.71
C THR A 37 -0.46 -0.19 -5.39
N LEU A 38 -1.48 -1.04 -5.51
CA LEU A 38 -1.33 -2.50 -5.35
C LEU A 38 -0.32 -3.08 -6.34
N ASP A 39 -0.36 -2.64 -7.60
CA ASP A 39 0.60 -3.10 -8.61
C ASP A 39 2.03 -2.59 -8.35
N THR A 40 2.17 -1.39 -7.82
CA THR A 40 3.46 -0.86 -7.38
C THR A 40 4.03 -1.67 -6.22
N LEU A 41 3.22 -1.98 -5.20
CA LEU A 41 3.64 -2.80 -4.06
C LEU A 41 4.05 -4.23 -4.49
N LYS A 42 3.36 -4.83 -5.47
CA LYS A 42 3.78 -6.12 -6.05
C LYS A 42 5.17 -6.03 -6.69
N LYS A 43 5.45 -4.96 -7.45
CA LYS A 43 6.77 -4.76 -8.07
C LYS A 43 7.86 -4.57 -7.02
N MET A 44 7.60 -3.73 -6.02
CA MET A 44 8.53 -3.52 -4.89
C MET A 44 8.84 -4.82 -4.16
N TYR A 45 7.83 -5.67 -3.92
CA TYR A 45 8.04 -6.98 -3.30
C TYR A 45 8.99 -7.86 -4.14
N VAL A 46 8.73 -7.95 -5.45
CA VAL A 46 9.56 -8.75 -6.37
C VAL A 46 10.99 -8.24 -6.41
N ASP A 47 11.19 -6.92 -6.45
CA ASP A 47 12.53 -6.34 -6.50
C ASP A 47 13.28 -6.50 -5.17
N GLN A 48 12.59 -6.35 -4.03
CA GLN A 48 13.15 -6.63 -2.70
C GLN A 48 13.57 -8.10 -2.55
N VAL A 49 12.80 -9.06 -3.10
CA VAL A 49 13.17 -10.49 -3.15
C VAL A 49 14.41 -10.69 -4.02
N LYS A 50 14.53 -10.00 -5.17
CA LYS A 50 15.73 -10.09 -6.01
C LYS A 50 16.96 -9.54 -5.28
N ASP A 51 16.83 -8.41 -4.60
CA ASP A 51 17.93 -7.79 -3.87
C ASP A 51 18.40 -8.67 -2.71
N LEU A 52 17.49 -9.34 -2.00
CA LEU A 52 17.81 -10.37 -1.01
C LEU A 52 18.56 -11.55 -1.63
N ASN A 53 18.04 -12.11 -2.72
CA ASN A 53 18.66 -13.26 -3.39
C ASN A 53 20.04 -12.94 -3.98
N GLN A 54 20.29 -11.67 -4.31
CA GLN A 54 21.56 -11.19 -4.84
C GLN A 54 22.52 -10.65 -3.77
N GLY A 55 22.11 -10.67 -2.50
CA GLY A 55 22.91 -10.15 -1.38
C GLY A 55 23.20 -8.65 -1.48
N ARG A 56 22.32 -7.87 -2.16
CA ARG A 56 22.46 -6.42 -2.32
C ARG A 56 22.00 -5.63 -1.11
N ILE A 57 21.28 -6.29 -0.22
CA ILE A 57 20.74 -5.75 1.02
C ILE A 57 20.99 -6.78 2.13
N ASP A 58 21.13 -6.27 3.35
CA ASP A 58 21.15 -7.11 4.54
C ASP A 58 19.86 -7.94 4.65
N THR A 59 19.98 -9.19 5.11
CA THR A 59 18.87 -10.13 5.20
C THR A 59 17.79 -9.63 6.16
N GLU A 60 18.16 -9.15 7.34
CA GLU A 60 17.21 -8.70 8.36
C GLU A 60 16.44 -7.47 7.86
N LEU A 61 17.17 -6.50 7.31
CA LEU A 61 16.56 -5.31 6.72
C LEU A 61 15.65 -5.65 5.52
N GLY A 62 16.10 -6.54 4.63
CA GLY A 62 15.31 -6.95 3.47
C GLY A 62 14.04 -7.71 3.85
N GLU A 63 14.10 -8.58 4.87
CA GLU A 63 12.91 -9.25 5.41
C GLU A 63 11.94 -8.27 6.07
N GLU A 64 12.44 -7.26 6.79
CA GLU A 64 11.60 -6.20 7.35
C GLU A 64 10.89 -5.43 6.23
N ASN A 65 11.61 -5.05 5.17
CA ASN A 65 11.02 -4.40 4.00
C ASN A 65 9.92 -5.25 3.36
N LEU A 66 10.14 -6.57 3.19
CA LEU A 66 9.11 -7.47 2.67
C LEU A 66 7.86 -7.51 3.57
N ARG A 67 8.03 -7.53 4.89
CA ARG A 67 6.90 -7.49 5.85
C ARG A 67 6.13 -6.18 5.75
N ASN A 68 6.83 -5.05 5.62
CA ASN A 68 6.21 -3.73 5.47
C ASN A 68 5.41 -3.63 4.15
N ILE A 69 6.00 -4.06 3.03
CA ILE A 69 5.33 -4.10 1.72
C ILE A 69 4.08 -5.00 1.78
N ALA A 70 4.21 -6.20 2.35
CA ALA A 70 3.09 -7.13 2.48
C ALA A 70 1.97 -6.57 3.36
N THR A 71 2.31 -5.92 4.47
CA THR A 71 1.35 -5.26 5.36
C THR A 71 0.58 -4.19 4.62
N ASN A 72 1.27 -3.29 3.91
CA ASN A 72 0.63 -2.23 3.13
C ASN A 72 -0.25 -2.79 2.02
N TYR A 73 0.18 -3.86 1.34
CA TYR A 73 -0.61 -4.50 0.31
C TYR A 73 -1.95 -5.01 0.87
N GLN A 74 -1.93 -5.68 2.04
CA GLN A 74 -3.17 -6.15 2.67
C GLN A 74 -4.04 -4.98 3.13
N SER A 75 -3.45 -3.93 3.72
CA SER A 75 -4.20 -2.76 4.17
C SER A 75 -4.90 -2.04 3.02
N ILE A 76 -4.22 -1.83 1.89
CA ILE A 76 -4.81 -1.19 0.70
C ILE A 76 -5.84 -2.12 0.03
N LYS A 77 -5.55 -3.42 -0.03
CA LYS A 77 -6.50 -4.40 -0.55
C LYS A 77 -7.79 -4.41 0.26
N ALA A 78 -7.73 -4.26 1.58
CA ALA A 78 -8.91 -4.24 2.44
C ALA A 78 -9.88 -3.09 2.11
N ILE A 79 -9.38 -1.95 1.62
CA ILE A 79 -10.21 -0.81 1.17
C ILE A 79 -11.19 -1.23 0.05
N LEU A 80 -10.79 -2.18 -0.82
CA LEU A 80 -11.66 -2.69 -1.90
C LEU A 80 -12.79 -3.60 -1.40
N PHE A 81 -12.64 -4.19 -0.22
CA PHE A 81 -13.58 -5.20 0.32
C PHE A 81 -14.39 -4.68 1.51
N GLN A 82 -14.17 -3.44 1.95
CA GLN A 82 -15.02 -2.83 2.98
C GLN A 82 -16.40 -2.53 2.37
N PRO A 83 -17.50 -2.99 3.01
CA PRO A 83 -18.83 -2.65 2.55
C PRO A 83 -19.03 -1.14 2.65
N ARG A 84 -19.48 -0.55 1.54
CA ARG A 84 -19.88 0.86 1.43
C ARG A 84 -21.31 1.01 1.93
#